data_AF-A0AAT9LYI7-F1
#
_entry.id   AF-A0AAT9LYI7-F1
#
_cell.length_a   1.000
_cell.length_b   1.000
_cell.length_c   1.000
_cell.angle_alpha   90.00
_cell.angle_beta   90.00
_cell.angle_gamma   90.00
#
_symmetry.space_group_name_H-M   'P 1'
#
loop_
_entity.id
_entity.type
_entity.pdbx_description
1 polymer ?
#
loop_
_entity_poly.entity_id
_entity_poly.type
_entity_poly.pdbx_seq_one_letter_code
_entity_poly.pdbx_strand_id
1 'polypeptide(L)'
;MDYPPFEQQYTAYPPPEPEPTPTPRSHDPVAVAVGNASLLSVGYFMLGRPRLAVVTLVITVGLLALLVTTVPTLAFEILILLWWLVLIGHGWFLAGGRTRGVVLWWPQRAVALVVTVLVLLAFGLLRFDDITIGQTVAQARQSGNCEQALTAMDGVWLGNRLADAPSTADGDLAVQACQRLDVARSKLTTGLTGDSNALKAGFDGLGAVLADLPGHEKMVDVALSGFLAGLPGKDPCHAAAVTDWLRQRKPTHNDLDRSAAVVPKVAPDALVGCGDNLMSSNDWETARKRYQQLLDQYPGNALTAKAQDGVTKATQAIELANVRRLLADTTDGQPAYCSQPAQYSAAPAYGHGVNPSLIYGTDEYAQELPGGWQVSDPAQAVVVICAGTKDYGDPVQTCPYTAESGVFSTIPTDVTFHKIAVPVKAYELRTGKLITDKAVQIGGASCPDTIHWSSALDDSPPPKDMYVTSSPPDVVAAFGTVINP
;
A
#
# COMPACT_ATOMS: atom_id res chain seq x y z
N MET A 1 100.33 -71.94 47.50
CA MET A 1 99.58 -73.04 48.14
C MET A 1 98.95 -73.85 47.03
N ASP A 2 99.30 -75.14 47.04
CA ASP A 2 98.76 -76.32 46.36
C ASP A 2 98.00 -76.25 45.01
N TYR A 3 98.49 -77.11 44.10
CA TYR A 3 97.91 -77.70 42.88
C TYR A 3 96.53 -78.36 43.13
N PRO A 4 95.66 -78.62 42.11
CA PRO A 4 95.97 -79.52 40.98
C PRO A 4 95.33 -79.17 39.60
N PRO A 5 95.57 -79.99 38.55
CA PRO A 5 95.68 -79.52 37.17
C PRO A 5 94.70 -80.16 36.15
N PHE A 6 94.89 -79.75 34.88
CA PHE A 6 94.51 -80.38 33.60
C PHE A 6 93.03 -80.55 33.22
N GLU A 7 92.61 -79.88 32.14
CA GLU A 7 92.41 -80.56 30.84
C GLU A 7 92.30 -79.55 29.68
N GLN A 8 92.95 -79.89 28.56
CA GLN A 8 92.94 -79.12 27.31
C GLN A 8 91.68 -79.40 26.50
N GLN A 9 91.02 -78.36 26.00
CA GLN A 9 90.07 -78.48 24.89
C GLN A 9 90.34 -77.38 23.86
N TYR A 10 90.96 -77.78 22.75
CA TYR A 10 91.03 -76.99 21.53
C TYR A 10 89.61 -76.79 20.98
N THR A 11 89.18 -75.54 20.86
CA THR A 11 88.06 -75.16 19.99
C THR A 11 88.57 -74.15 18.96
N ALA A 12 88.36 -74.52 17.70
CA ALA A 12 88.75 -73.78 16.53
C ALA A 12 88.02 -72.43 16.46
N TYR A 13 88.74 -71.38 16.03
CA TYR A 13 88.17 -70.08 15.71
C TYR A 13 87.08 -70.22 14.62
N PRO A 14 85.88 -69.63 14.81
CA PRO A 14 84.88 -69.58 13.74
C PRO A 14 85.35 -68.66 12.60
N PRO A 15 85.02 -69.00 11.34
CA PRO A 15 85.31 -68.15 10.18
C PRO A 15 84.49 -66.84 10.24
N PRO A 16 84.98 -65.75 9.61
CA PRO A 16 84.30 -64.46 9.62
C PRO A 16 82.91 -64.55 8.97
N GLU A 17 81.94 -63.93 9.63
CA GLU A 17 80.53 -63.87 9.24
C GLU A 17 80.37 -63.16 7.87
N PRO A 18 79.68 -63.75 6.88
CA PRO A 18 79.45 -63.12 5.59
C PRO A 18 78.50 -61.93 5.72
N GLU A 19 78.80 -60.83 5.03
CA GLU A 19 77.92 -59.65 4.94
C GLU A 19 76.49 -60.08 4.52
N PRO A 20 75.43 -59.58 5.19
CA PRO A 20 74.07 -59.90 4.80
C PRO A 20 73.77 -59.31 3.42
N THR A 21 73.59 -60.17 2.41
CA THR A 21 73.02 -59.76 1.13
C THR A 21 71.67 -59.07 1.37
N PRO A 22 71.43 -57.85 0.84
CA PRO A 22 70.15 -57.17 1.00
C PRO A 22 69.05 -58.01 0.35
N THR A 23 68.13 -58.51 1.18
CA THR A 23 66.92 -59.16 0.68
C THR A 23 66.12 -58.14 -0.15
N PRO A 24 65.70 -58.48 -1.37
CA PRO A 24 64.81 -57.60 -2.13
C PRO A 24 63.53 -57.39 -1.30
N ARG A 25 63.25 -56.14 -0.91
CA ARG A 25 61.98 -55.79 -0.25
C ARG A 25 60.84 -56.20 -1.18
N SER A 26 60.15 -57.27 -0.81
CA SER A 26 58.97 -57.71 -1.57
C SER A 26 57.82 -56.79 -1.20
N HIS A 27 57.40 -55.94 -2.12
CA HIS A 27 56.24 -55.06 -1.94
C HIS A 27 54.96 -55.89 -2.07
N ASP A 28 53.94 -55.58 -1.28
CA ASP A 28 52.61 -56.21 -1.40
C ASP A 28 51.85 -55.58 -2.59
N PRO A 29 51.55 -56.33 -3.66
CA PRO A 29 50.84 -55.81 -4.83
C PRO A 29 49.45 -55.28 -4.52
N VAL A 30 48.80 -55.81 -3.48
CA VAL A 30 47.45 -55.39 -3.09
C VAL A 30 47.51 -54.08 -2.34
N ALA A 31 48.45 -53.92 -1.41
CA ALA A 31 48.65 -52.66 -0.70
C ALA A 31 48.98 -51.50 -1.66
N VAL A 32 49.79 -51.77 -2.69
CA VAL A 32 50.11 -50.80 -3.75
C VAL A 32 48.88 -50.46 -4.60
N ALA A 33 48.09 -51.46 -4.99
CA ALA A 33 46.87 -51.26 -5.75
C ALA A 33 45.84 -50.42 -4.97
N VAL A 34 45.64 -50.71 -3.68
CA VAL A 34 44.76 -49.95 -2.78
C VAL A 34 45.30 -48.54 -2.56
N GLY A 35 46.61 -48.38 -2.39
CA GLY A 35 47.25 -47.07 -2.29
C GLY A 35 47.00 -46.22 -3.54
N ASN A 36 47.01 -46.80 -4.73
CA ASN A 36 46.70 -46.10 -5.98
C ASN A 36 45.19 -45.89 -6.22
N ALA A 37 44.35 -46.77 -5.68
CA ALA A 37 42.89 -46.64 -5.76
C ALA A 37 42.38 -45.37 -5.04
N SER A 38 43.15 -44.85 -4.08
CA SER A 38 42.88 -43.58 -3.41
C SER A 38 43.05 -42.35 -4.32
N LEU A 39 43.51 -42.49 -5.57
CA LEU A 39 43.89 -41.42 -6.51
C LEU A 39 45.04 -40.50 -6.05
N LEU A 40 45.50 -40.63 -4.79
CA LEU A 40 46.61 -39.88 -4.21
C LEU A 40 48.00 -40.44 -4.58
N SER A 41 48.06 -41.42 -5.50
CA SER A 41 49.30 -42.04 -5.98
C SER A 41 50.17 -42.68 -4.87
N VAL A 42 49.57 -43.03 -3.73
CA VAL A 42 50.27 -43.58 -2.54
C VAL A 42 50.99 -44.89 -2.87
N GLY A 43 50.42 -45.72 -3.74
CA GLY A 43 51.03 -46.99 -4.15
C GLY A 43 52.38 -46.80 -4.87
N TYR A 44 52.54 -45.72 -5.65
CA TYR A 44 53.82 -45.44 -6.31
C TYR A 44 54.89 -44.92 -5.34
N PHE A 45 54.50 -44.22 -4.28
CA PHE A 45 55.40 -43.89 -3.18
C PHE A 45 55.83 -45.13 -2.41
N MET A 46 54.90 -46.06 -2.15
CA MET A 46 55.20 -47.34 -1.51
C MET A 46 56.17 -48.20 -2.34
N LEU A 47 56.13 -48.10 -3.68
CA LEU A 47 57.09 -48.73 -4.59
C LEU A 47 58.45 -48.00 -4.69
N GLY A 48 58.65 -46.91 -3.94
CA GLY A 48 59.88 -46.11 -3.99
C GLY A 48 60.06 -45.33 -5.29
N ARG A 49 58.97 -45.01 -6.02
CA ARG A 49 59.00 -44.33 -7.33
C ARG A 49 58.37 -42.92 -7.26
N PRO A 50 59.04 -41.94 -6.62
CA PRO A 50 58.45 -40.62 -6.35
C PRO A 50 58.17 -39.82 -7.63
N ARG A 51 59.01 -39.93 -8.66
CA ARG A 51 58.78 -39.24 -9.95
C ARG A 51 57.47 -39.68 -10.61
N LEU A 52 57.18 -40.97 -10.59
CA LEU A 52 55.96 -41.52 -11.18
C LEU A 52 54.74 -41.14 -10.35
N ALA A 53 54.87 -41.16 -9.02
CA ALA A 53 53.81 -40.71 -8.12
C ALA A 53 53.44 -39.23 -8.34
N VAL A 54 54.43 -38.34 -8.52
CA VAL A 54 54.18 -36.92 -8.81
C VAL A 54 53.52 -36.74 -10.17
N VAL A 55 53.99 -37.41 -11.22
CA VAL A 55 53.39 -37.32 -12.56
C VAL A 55 51.95 -37.79 -12.55
N THR A 56 51.66 -38.95 -11.96
CA THR A 56 50.29 -39.46 -11.88
C THR A 56 49.40 -38.58 -11.01
N LEU A 57 49.93 -38.01 -9.93
CA LEU A 57 49.19 -37.06 -9.09
C LEU A 57 48.86 -35.78 -9.87
N VAL A 58 49.80 -35.21 -10.63
CA VAL A 58 49.57 -34.02 -11.46
C VAL A 58 48.52 -34.31 -12.53
N ILE A 59 48.59 -35.46 -13.21
CA ILE A 59 47.58 -35.85 -14.21
C ILE A 59 46.22 -36.02 -13.56
N THR A 60 46.14 -36.71 -12.41
CA THR A 60 44.90 -36.88 -11.66
C THR A 60 44.31 -35.54 -11.22
N VAL A 61 45.12 -34.65 -10.65
CA VAL A 61 44.68 -33.29 -10.25
C VAL A 61 44.22 -32.49 -11.47
N GLY A 62 44.93 -32.58 -12.61
CA GLY A 62 44.54 -31.93 -13.85
C GLY A 62 43.21 -32.45 -14.42
N LEU A 63 43.01 -33.76 -14.42
CA LEU A 63 41.75 -34.38 -14.84
C LEU A 63 40.59 -33.99 -13.92
N LEU A 64 40.81 -33.96 -12.60
CA LEU A 64 39.80 -33.52 -11.64
C LEU A 64 39.48 -32.01 -11.79
N ALA A 65 40.49 -31.18 -12.01
CA ALA A 65 40.29 -29.74 -12.27
C ALA A 65 39.51 -29.49 -13.57
N LEU A 66 39.78 -30.28 -14.61
CA LEU A 66 39.09 -30.17 -15.90
C LEU A 66 37.64 -30.66 -15.81
N LEU A 67 37.38 -31.69 -15.00
CA LEU A 67 36.02 -32.15 -14.68
C LEU A 67 35.21 -31.05 -13.98
N VAL A 68 35.83 -30.27 -13.08
CA VAL A 68 35.17 -29.19 -12.34
C VAL A 68 34.94 -27.94 -13.19
N THR A 69 35.79 -27.68 -14.19
CA THR A 69 35.77 -26.42 -14.96
C THR A 69 35.07 -26.50 -16.32
N THR A 70 34.79 -27.70 -16.83
CA THR A 70 34.14 -27.90 -18.13
C THR A 70 32.79 -28.59 -17.96
N VAL A 71 31.86 -28.41 -18.90
CA VAL A 71 30.56 -29.12 -18.87
C VAL A 71 30.85 -30.63 -18.91
N PRO A 72 30.57 -31.38 -17.82
CA PRO A 72 30.98 -32.78 -17.74
C PRO A 72 30.21 -33.58 -18.79
N THR A 73 30.93 -34.08 -19.78
CA THR A 73 30.37 -35.02 -20.76
C THR A 73 30.58 -36.45 -20.26
N LEU A 74 29.65 -37.35 -20.58
CA LEU A 74 29.75 -38.78 -20.26
C LEU A 74 31.13 -39.37 -20.67
N ALA A 75 31.71 -38.85 -21.76
CA ALA A 75 33.03 -39.26 -22.24
C ALA A 75 34.17 -38.92 -21.28
N PHE A 76 34.11 -37.78 -20.59
CA PHE A 76 35.15 -37.34 -19.65
C PHE A 76 35.09 -38.13 -18.35
N GLU A 77 33.88 -38.53 -17.91
CA GLU A 77 33.69 -39.42 -16.77
C GLU A 77 34.24 -40.82 -17.04
N ILE A 78 33.99 -41.36 -18.24
CA ILE A 78 34.58 -42.63 -18.69
C ILE A 78 36.10 -42.53 -18.71
N LEU A 79 36.67 -41.41 -19.16
CA LEU A 79 38.11 -41.19 -19.17
C LEU A 79 38.72 -41.26 -17.77
N ILE A 80 38.07 -40.65 -16.77
CA ILE A 80 38.55 -40.68 -15.37
C ILE A 80 38.44 -42.09 -14.77
N LEU A 81 37.36 -42.81 -15.05
CA LEU A 81 37.21 -44.20 -14.62
C LEU A 81 38.27 -45.11 -15.25
N LEU A 82 38.54 -44.94 -16.55
CA LEU A 82 39.61 -45.65 -17.24
C LEU A 82 40.98 -45.30 -16.66
N TRP A 83 41.24 -44.02 -16.39
CA TRP A 83 42.47 -43.58 -15.74
C TRP A 83 42.65 -44.20 -14.35
N TRP A 84 41.59 -44.24 -13.54
CA TRP A 84 41.58 -44.88 -12.23
C TRP A 84 41.89 -46.38 -12.32
N LEU A 85 41.26 -47.11 -13.25
CA LEU A 85 41.55 -48.52 -13.51
C LEU A 85 43.01 -48.74 -13.96
N VAL A 86 43.54 -47.83 -14.79
CA VAL A 86 44.94 -47.87 -15.23
C VAL A 86 45.89 -47.70 -14.04
N LEU A 87 45.64 -46.77 -13.11
CA LEU A 87 46.50 -46.56 -11.92
C LEU A 87 46.56 -47.79 -11.01
N ILE A 88 45.42 -48.47 -10.84
CA ILE A 88 45.31 -49.70 -10.05
C ILE A 88 46.04 -50.85 -10.74
N GLY A 89 45.71 -51.11 -12.01
CA GLY A 89 46.29 -52.20 -12.79
C GLY A 89 47.81 -52.05 -12.96
N HIS A 90 48.27 -50.83 -13.21
CA HIS A 90 49.69 -50.52 -13.38
C HIS A 90 50.46 -50.62 -12.05
N GLY A 91 49.89 -50.14 -10.94
CA GLY A 91 50.48 -50.30 -9.61
C GLY A 91 50.63 -51.77 -9.21
N TRP A 92 49.58 -52.56 -9.43
CA TRP A 92 49.58 -54.01 -9.16
C TRP A 92 50.61 -54.76 -10.03
N PHE A 93 50.71 -54.40 -11.31
CA PHE A 93 51.68 -54.99 -12.22
C PHE A 93 53.12 -54.68 -11.79
N LEU A 94 53.43 -53.43 -11.45
CA LEU A 94 54.76 -53.01 -11.00
C LEU A 94 55.18 -53.62 -9.66
N ALA A 95 54.23 -53.99 -8.81
CA ALA A 95 54.51 -54.66 -7.55
C ALA A 95 54.77 -56.18 -7.69
N GLY A 96 54.72 -56.74 -8.91
CA GLY A 96 55.02 -58.15 -9.16
C GLY A 96 53.81 -59.08 -9.11
N GLY A 97 52.60 -58.58 -9.37
CA GLY A 97 51.36 -59.36 -9.34
C GLY A 97 51.30 -60.60 -10.26
N ARG A 98 52.17 -60.70 -11.27
CA ARG A 98 52.24 -61.85 -12.20
C ARG A 98 53.12 -63.01 -11.72
N THR A 99 54.01 -62.81 -10.75
CA THR A 99 55.10 -63.76 -10.47
C THR A 99 54.95 -64.55 -9.17
N ARG A 100 53.86 -64.36 -8.41
CA ARG A 100 53.55 -65.15 -7.21
C ARG A 100 52.42 -66.14 -7.50
N GLY A 101 52.76 -67.43 -7.42
CA GLY A 101 51.82 -68.53 -7.46
C GLY A 101 50.66 -68.31 -6.50
N VAL A 102 49.47 -68.59 -7.01
CA VAL A 102 48.16 -68.23 -6.46
C VAL A 102 47.89 -69.01 -5.17
N VAL A 103 47.93 -68.36 -4.01
CA VAL A 103 47.16 -68.76 -2.82
C VAL A 103 46.05 -67.73 -2.66
N LEU A 104 44.86 -68.07 -3.16
CA LEU A 104 43.66 -67.24 -3.13
C LEU A 104 43.11 -67.17 -1.70
N TRP A 105 43.33 -66.04 -1.00
CA TRP A 105 42.65 -65.75 0.25
C TRP A 105 41.51 -64.74 0.01
N TRP A 106 40.27 -65.21 0.20
CA TRP A 106 39.00 -64.50 0.01
C TRP A 106 38.85 -63.14 0.72
N PRO A 107 39.43 -62.87 1.91
CA PRO A 107 39.17 -61.59 2.60
C PRO A 107 39.78 -60.38 1.88
N GLN A 108 40.82 -60.55 1.06
CA GLN A 108 41.54 -59.43 0.44
C GLN A 108 40.86 -58.86 -0.81
N ARG A 109 40.14 -59.70 -1.57
CA ARG A 109 39.30 -59.25 -2.70
C ARG A 109 38.05 -58.51 -2.21
N ALA A 110 37.51 -58.92 -1.06
CA ALA A 110 36.37 -58.25 -0.45
C ALA A 110 36.71 -56.81 -0.05
N VAL A 111 37.89 -56.55 0.53
CA VAL A 111 38.28 -55.19 0.97
C VAL A 111 38.43 -54.23 -0.22
N ALA A 112 39.13 -54.63 -1.29
CA ALA A 112 39.29 -53.77 -2.46
C ALA A 112 37.95 -53.50 -3.18
N LEU A 113 37.07 -54.49 -3.24
CA LEU A 113 35.74 -54.37 -3.84
C LEU A 113 34.82 -53.50 -2.97
N VAL A 114 34.86 -53.66 -1.65
CA VAL A 114 34.13 -52.80 -0.69
C VAL A 114 34.58 -51.35 -0.79
N VAL A 115 35.89 -51.08 -0.87
CA VAL A 115 36.40 -49.69 -1.02
C VAL A 115 35.98 -49.11 -2.37
N THR A 116 36.07 -49.88 -3.46
CA THR A 116 35.63 -49.43 -4.78
C THR A 116 34.13 -49.15 -4.80
N VAL A 117 33.34 -50.06 -4.24
CA VAL A 117 31.88 -49.91 -4.14
C VAL A 117 31.53 -48.72 -3.27
N LEU A 118 32.21 -48.49 -2.14
CA LEU A 118 31.98 -47.33 -1.28
C LEU A 118 32.30 -46.01 -1.98
N VAL A 119 33.39 -45.95 -2.74
CA VAL A 119 33.75 -44.74 -3.52
C VAL A 119 32.75 -44.49 -4.64
N LEU A 120 32.35 -45.53 -5.38
CA LEU A 120 31.33 -45.43 -6.43
C LEU A 120 29.94 -45.10 -5.85
N LEU A 121 29.58 -45.64 -4.67
CA LEU A 121 28.35 -45.30 -3.96
C LEU A 121 28.37 -43.85 -3.48
N ALA A 122 29.48 -43.39 -2.90
CA ALA A 122 29.60 -42.00 -2.47
C ALA A 122 29.47 -41.04 -3.65
N PHE A 123 30.16 -41.32 -4.77
CA PHE A 123 30.06 -40.52 -5.99
C PHE A 123 28.65 -40.59 -6.63
N GLY A 124 28.04 -41.78 -6.64
CA GLY A 124 26.69 -41.99 -7.16
C GLY A 124 25.60 -41.30 -6.33
N LEU A 125 25.70 -41.35 -5.00
CA LEU A 125 24.77 -40.68 -4.09
C LEU A 125 24.89 -39.15 -4.20
N LEU A 126 26.13 -38.63 -4.25
CA LEU A 126 26.36 -37.20 -4.45
C LEU A 126 25.75 -36.72 -5.77
N ARG A 127 25.86 -37.48 -6.86
CA ARG A 127 25.29 -37.10 -8.15
C ARG A 127 23.75 -37.23 -8.20
N PHE A 128 23.19 -38.23 -7.52
CA PHE A 128 21.75 -38.44 -7.49
C PHE A 128 21.04 -37.31 -6.73
N ASP A 129 21.60 -36.89 -5.59
CA ASP A 129 21.06 -35.77 -4.82
C ASP A 129 21.13 -34.45 -5.60
N ASP A 130 22.19 -34.25 -6.38
CA ASP A 130 22.44 -33.03 -7.16
C ASP A 130 21.48 -32.83 -8.34
N ILE A 131 21.21 -33.90 -9.12
CA ILE A 131 20.22 -33.88 -10.19
C ILE A 131 18.82 -33.59 -9.63
N THR A 132 18.53 -34.10 -8.44
CA THR A 132 17.21 -33.92 -7.80
C THR A 132 17.01 -32.49 -7.30
N ILE A 133 18.05 -31.86 -6.74
CA ILE A 133 18.02 -30.45 -6.30
C ILE A 133 17.89 -29.51 -7.50
N GLY A 134 18.70 -29.69 -8.54
CA GLY A 134 18.65 -28.86 -9.75
C GLY A 134 17.29 -28.92 -10.46
N GLN A 135 16.69 -30.12 -10.56
CA GLN A 135 15.33 -30.28 -11.09
C GLN A 135 14.27 -29.60 -10.22
N THR A 136 14.41 -29.67 -8.90
CA THR A 136 13.48 -29.03 -7.97
C THR A 136 13.54 -27.52 -8.06
N VAL A 137 14.73 -26.92 -8.19
CA VAL A 137 14.91 -25.47 -8.39
C VAL A 137 14.36 -25.04 -9.75
N ALA A 138 14.62 -25.79 -10.83
CA ALA A 138 14.06 -25.50 -12.14
C ALA A 138 12.53 -25.60 -12.15
N GLN A 139 11.96 -26.60 -11.48
CA GLN A 139 10.52 -26.75 -11.30
C GLN A 139 9.93 -25.61 -10.44
N ALA A 140 10.63 -25.17 -9.39
CA ALA A 140 10.23 -24.04 -8.57
C ALA A 140 10.22 -22.72 -9.39
N ARG A 141 11.21 -22.50 -10.25
CA ARG A 141 11.24 -21.38 -11.22
C ARG A 141 10.06 -21.47 -12.20
N GLN A 142 9.81 -22.64 -12.78
CA GLN A 142 8.71 -22.84 -13.73
C GLN A 142 7.31 -22.77 -13.10
N SER A 143 7.19 -23.10 -11.80
CA SER A 143 5.92 -23.00 -11.07
C SER A 143 5.74 -21.67 -10.34
N GLY A 144 6.80 -20.87 -10.18
CA GLY A 144 6.80 -19.66 -9.40
C GLY A 144 6.79 -19.88 -7.87
N ASN A 145 7.08 -21.10 -7.41
CA ASN A 145 6.96 -21.49 -6.01
C ASN A 145 8.24 -21.16 -5.21
N CYS A 146 8.25 -20.00 -4.57
CA CYS A 146 9.38 -19.55 -3.76
C CYS A 146 9.62 -20.38 -2.48
N GLU A 147 8.57 -20.95 -1.89
CA GLU A 147 8.74 -21.83 -0.72
C GLU A 147 9.50 -23.11 -1.11
N GLN A 148 9.17 -23.67 -2.28
CA GLN A 148 9.87 -24.82 -2.85
C GLN A 148 11.32 -24.50 -3.22
N ALA A 149 11.59 -23.32 -3.77
CA ALA A 149 12.96 -22.87 -4.11
C ALA A 149 13.84 -22.68 -2.87
N LEU A 150 13.31 -22.06 -1.80
CA LEU A 150 14.03 -21.85 -0.55
C LEU A 150 14.31 -23.16 0.17
N THR A 151 13.30 -24.03 0.29
CA THR A 151 13.44 -25.35 0.95
C THR A 151 14.44 -26.25 0.23
N ALA A 152 14.47 -26.20 -1.11
CA ALA A 152 15.43 -26.97 -1.90
C ALA A 152 16.88 -26.53 -1.67
N MET A 153 17.11 -25.25 -1.38
CA MET A 153 18.44 -24.68 -1.18
C MET A 153 18.96 -24.78 0.26
N ASP A 154 18.08 -24.89 1.26
CA ASP A 154 18.47 -25.14 2.66
C ASP A 154 19.22 -26.48 2.85
N GLY A 155 19.05 -27.43 1.94
CA GLY A 155 19.76 -28.72 1.92
C GLY A 155 21.14 -28.69 1.24
N VAL A 156 21.55 -27.56 0.65
CA VAL A 156 22.80 -27.45 -0.14
C VAL A 156 24.00 -27.18 0.77
N TRP A 157 24.84 -28.19 0.95
CA TRP A 157 26.12 -28.09 1.68
C TRP A 157 27.34 -27.92 0.75
N LEU A 158 28.52 -27.72 1.35
CA LEU A 158 29.79 -27.47 0.66
C LEU A 158 30.16 -28.55 -0.39
N GLY A 159 29.73 -29.80 -0.17
CA GLY A 159 29.95 -30.89 -1.12
C GLY A 159 29.20 -30.71 -2.45
N ASN A 160 27.97 -30.21 -2.41
CA ASN A 160 27.15 -30.01 -3.62
C ASN A 160 27.67 -28.82 -4.44
N ARG A 161 28.18 -27.77 -3.78
CA ARG A 161 28.79 -26.61 -4.46
C ARG A 161 30.08 -26.95 -5.22
N LEU A 162 30.79 -27.99 -4.80
CA LEU A 162 32.01 -28.47 -5.49
C LEU A 162 31.68 -29.48 -6.61
N ALA A 163 30.57 -30.20 -6.49
CA ALA A 163 30.14 -31.22 -7.47
C ALA A 163 29.40 -30.61 -8.67
N ASP A 164 28.58 -29.58 -8.48
CA ASP A 164 27.80 -28.90 -9.53
C ASP A 164 27.65 -27.40 -9.25
N ALA A 165 28.74 -26.68 -9.49
CA ALA A 165 28.82 -25.23 -9.32
C ALA A 165 27.80 -24.44 -10.20
N PRO A 166 27.50 -24.83 -11.46
CA PRO A 166 26.51 -24.13 -12.28
C PRO A 166 25.08 -24.21 -11.73
N SER A 167 24.60 -25.40 -11.33
CA SER A 167 23.22 -25.54 -10.84
C SER A 167 23.01 -24.86 -9.48
N THR A 168 24.03 -24.88 -8.62
CA THR A 168 24.02 -24.16 -7.35
C THR A 168 24.06 -22.65 -7.52
N ALA A 169 24.81 -22.12 -8.50
CA ALA A 169 24.76 -20.69 -8.84
C ALA A 169 23.38 -20.26 -9.36
N ASP A 170 22.72 -21.12 -10.15
CA ASP A 170 21.34 -20.92 -10.54
C ASP A 170 20.38 -20.93 -9.33
N GLY A 171 20.53 -21.91 -8.43
CA GLY A 171 19.79 -21.96 -7.16
C GLY A 171 19.91 -20.67 -6.35
N ASP A 172 21.13 -20.14 -6.21
CA ASP A 172 21.40 -18.89 -5.48
C ASP A 172 20.68 -17.69 -6.12
N LEU A 173 20.62 -17.60 -7.45
CA LEU A 173 19.84 -16.56 -8.16
C LEU A 173 18.33 -16.71 -7.90
N ALA A 174 17.81 -17.94 -7.84
CA ALA A 174 16.40 -18.20 -7.55
C ALA A 174 16.04 -17.81 -6.11
N VAL A 175 16.91 -18.09 -5.15
CA VAL A 175 16.79 -17.65 -3.75
C VAL A 175 16.80 -16.13 -3.67
N GLN A 176 17.74 -15.48 -4.36
CA GLN A 176 17.82 -14.03 -4.41
C GLN A 176 16.54 -13.41 -5.01
N ALA A 177 16.03 -13.98 -6.10
CA ALA A 177 14.75 -13.57 -6.70
C ALA A 177 13.62 -13.67 -5.66
N CYS A 178 13.52 -14.82 -4.97
CA CYS A 178 12.46 -15.05 -3.99
C CYS A 178 12.52 -14.12 -2.78
N GLN A 179 13.71 -13.83 -2.24
CA GLN A 179 13.88 -12.86 -1.15
C GLN A 179 13.45 -11.44 -1.58
N ARG A 180 13.84 -11.01 -2.79
CA ARG A 180 13.41 -9.72 -3.34
C ARG A 180 11.90 -9.67 -3.58
N LEU A 181 11.32 -10.76 -4.09
CA LEU A 181 9.88 -10.88 -4.31
C LEU A 181 9.08 -10.91 -3.02
N ASP A 182 9.60 -11.47 -1.93
CA ASP A 182 8.94 -11.43 -0.63
C ASP A 182 8.84 -9.99 -0.08
N VAL A 183 9.93 -9.23 -0.18
CA VAL A 183 9.91 -7.79 0.13
C VAL A 183 8.92 -7.05 -0.75
N ALA A 184 8.92 -7.31 -2.07
CA ALA A 184 7.97 -6.69 -3.00
C ALA A 184 6.52 -7.03 -2.65
N ARG A 185 6.21 -8.30 -2.33
CA ARG A 185 4.89 -8.75 -1.89
C ARG A 185 4.44 -8.05 -0.61
N SER A 186 5.31 -7.95 0.39
CA SER A 186 5.02 -7.22 1.62
C SER A 186 4.64 -5.76 1.33
N LYS A 187 5.40 -5.09 0.46
CA LYS A 187 5.07 -3.72 0.01
C LYS A 187 3.76 -3.64 -0.77
N LEU A 188 3.47 -4.62 -1.63
CA LEU A 188 2.19 -4.68 -2.34
C LEU A 188 1.01 -4.91 -1.39
N THR A 189 1.16 -5.75 -0.37
CA THR A 189 0.14 -5.96 0.67
C THR A 189 -0.11 -4.68 1.47
N THR A 190 0.94 -3.95 1.86
CA THR A 190 0.76 -2.59 2.43
C THR A 190 0.10 -1.65 1.42
N GLY A 191 0.46 -1.74 0.14
CA GLY A 191 -0.14 -0.96 -0.92
C GLY A 191 -1.65 -1.17 -1.07
N LEU A 192 -2.17 -2.37 -0.77
CA LEU A 192 -3.62 -2.65 -0.75
C LEU A 192 -4.41 -1.82 0.29
N THR A 193 -3.73 -1.18 1.25
CA THR A 193 -4.34 -0.21 2.17
C THR A 193 -4.38 1.21 1.59
N GLY A 194 -4.17 1.38 0.28
CA GLY A 194 -4.14 2.69 -0.37
C GLY A 194 -2.80 3.43 -0.27
N ASP A 195 -1.75 2.82 0.29
CA ASP A 195 -0.41 3.42 0.35
C ASP A 195 0.26 3.39 -1.03
N SER A 196 0.22 4.53 -1.71
CA SER A 196 0.82 4.72 -3.04
C SER A 196 2.35 4.58 -3.07
N ASN A 197 3.06 4.90 -1.98
CA ASN A 197 4.50 4.73 -1.91
C ASN A 197 4.87 3.25 -1.78
N ALA A 198 4.10 2.50 -0.98
CA ALA A 198 4.25 1.05 -0.88
C ALA A 198 3.90 0.34 -2.19
N LEU A 199 2.81 0.76 -2.88
CA LEU A 199 2.48 0.26 -4.22
C LEU A 199 3.64 0.48 -5.19
N LYS A 200 4.17 1.70 -5.25
CA LYS A 200 5.31 2.04 -6.10
C LYS A 200 6.53 1.18 -5.77
N ALA A 201 6.91 1.08 -4.50
CA ALA A 201 8.04 0.26 -4.09
C ALA A 201 7.85 -1.23 -4.43
N GLY A 202 6.63 -1.75 -4.29
CA GLY A 202 6.28 -3.12 -4.65
C GLY A 202 6.45 -3.38 -6.15
N PHE A 203 5.86 -2.54 -7.00
CA PHE A 203 5.99 -2.65 -8.46
C PHE A 203 7.42 -2.41 -8.96
N ASP A 204 8.14 -1.45 -8.39
CA ASP A 204 9.55 -1.20 -8.70
C ASP A 204 10.40 -2.43 -8.33
N GLY A 205 10.10 -3.09 -7.20
CA GLY A 205 10.74 -4.33 -6.78
C GLY A 205 10.46 -5.51 -7.73
N LEU A 206 9.22 -5.66 -8.20
CA LEU A 206 8.90 -6.66 -9.24
C LEU A 206 9.66 -6.37 -10.54
N GLY A 207 9.70 -5.10 -10.96
CA GLY A 207 10.43 -4.66 -12.15
C GLY A 207 11.93 -4.89 -12.06
N ALA A 208 12.53 -4.67 -10.89
CA ALA A 208 13.95 -4.94 -10.65
C ALA A 208 14.28 -6.43 -10.79
N VAL A 209 13.42 -7.34 -10.33
CA VAL A 209 13.62 -8.79 -10.53
C VAL A 209 13.56 -9.15 -12.03
N LEU A 210 12.61 -8.59 -12.77
CA LEU A 210 12.53 -8.81 -14.23
C LEU A 210 13.75 -8.27 -14.99
N ALA A 211 14.35 -7.17 -14.52
CA ALA A 211 15.50 -6.55 -15.16
C ALA A 211 16.84 -7.23 -14.80
N ASP A 212 17.03 -7.55 -13.52
CA ASP A 212 18.30 -8.04 -12.99
C ASP A 212 18.45 -9.57 -13.11
N LEU A 213 17.34 -10.31 -13.10
CA LEU A 213 17.30 -11.78 -12.97
C LEU A 213 16.46 -12.42 -14.07
N PRO A 214 16.94 -12.45 -15.34
CA PRO A 214 16.20 -13.06 -16.45
C PRO A 214 15.85 -14.54 -16.17
N GLY A 215 14.68 -14.99 -16.62
CA GLY A 215 14.18 -16.36 -16.40
C GLY A 215 13.33 -16.55 -15.14
N HIS A 216 13.04 -15.47 -14.39
CA HIS A 216 12.21 -15.48 -13.18
C HIS A 216 10.83 -14.82 -13.37
N GLU A 217 10.40 -14.65 -14.62
CA GLU A 217 9.15 -13.97 -15.00
C GLU A 217 7.94 -14.65 -14.36
N LYS A 218 7.96 -15.98 -14.27
CA LYS A 218 6.86 -16.75 -13.67
C LYS A 218 6.71 -16.54 -12.15
N MET A 219 7.81 -16.30 -11.44
CA MET A 219 7.77 -15.96 -10.02
C MET A 219 7.18 -14.57 -9.78
N VAL A 220 7.53 -13.61 -10.65
CA VAL A 220 6.94 -12.26 -10.66
C VAL A 220 5.44 -12.33 -11.00
N ASP A 221 5.06 -13.15 -11.98
CA ASP A 221 3.68 -13.43 -12.37
C ASP A 221 2.82 -13.91 -11.18
N VAL A 222 3.32 -14.87 -10.40
CA VAL A 222 2.64 -15.37 -9.19
C VAL A 222 2.52 -14.27 -8.14
N ALA A 223 3.58 -13.49 -7.90
CA ALA A 223 3.56 -12.39 -6.93
C ALA A 223 2.53 -11.31 -7.31
N LEU A 224 2.52 -10.90 -8.59
CA LEU A 224 1.56 -9.95 -9.12
C LEU A 224 0.12 -10.50 -9.06
N SER A 225 -0.08 -11.77 -9.41
CA SER A 225 -1.40 -12.41 -9.33
C SER A 225 -1.96 -12.41 -7.92
N GLY A 226 -1.11 -12.69 -6.91
CA GLY A 226 -1.50 -12.62 -5.50
C GLY A 226 -1.95 -11.22 -5.08
N PHE A 227 -1.23 -10.18 -5.51
CA PHE A 227 -1.66 -8.79 -5.29
C PHE A 227 -3.01 -8.48 -5.97
N LEU A 228 -3.17 -8.84 -7.25
CA LEU A 228 -4.40 -8.58 -8.00
C LEU A 228 -5.61 -9.34 -7.43
N ALA A 229 -5.41 -10.56 -6.92
CA ALA A 229 -6.44 -11.33 -6.22
C ALA A 229 -6.88 -10.69 -4.90
N GLY A 230 -6.06 -9.81 -4.31
CA GLY A 230 -6.39 -9.05 -3.11
C GLY A 230 -7.32 -7.86 -3.36
N LEU A 231 -7.58 -7.48 -4.61
CA LEU A 231 -8.47 -6.35 -4.95
C LEU A 231 -9.95 -6.79 -5.03
N PRO A 232 -10.92 -5.93 -4.62
CA PRO A 232 -10.75 -4.56 -4.08
C PRO A 232 -10.17 -4.48 -2.66
N GLY A 233 -10.19 -5.57 -1.88
CA GLY A 233 -10.01 -5.49 -0.44
C GLY A 233 -11.31 -5.07 0.28
N LYS A 234 -11.23 -4.80 1.59
CA LYS A 234 -12.42 -4.51 2.42
C LYS A 234 -12.84 -3.04 2.39
N ASP A 235 -11.88 -2.13 2.26
CA ASP A 235 -12.13 -0.69 2.32
C ASP A 235 -12.27 -0.13 0.89
N PRO A 236 -13.46 0.40 0.50
CA PRO A 236 -13.67 0.98 -0.82
C PRO A 236 -12.76 2.16 -1.15
N CYS A 237 -12.39 2.98 -0.16
CA CYS A 237 -11.50 4.13 -0.36
C CYS A 237 -10.06 3.69 -0.61
N HIS A 238 -9.57 2.66 0.09
CA HIS A 238 -8.28 2.06 -0.24
C HIS A 238 -8.30 1.46 -1.65
N ALA A 239 -9.36 0.73 -2.01
CA ALA A 239 -9.53 0.18 -3.36
C ALA A 239 -9.53 1.27 -4.46
N ALA A 240 -10.22 2.40 -4.20
CA ALA A 240 -10.24 3.55 -5.10
C ALA A 240 -8.84 4.15 -5.27
N ALA A 241 -8.08 4.32 -4.18
CA ALA A 241 -6.71 4.82 -4.23
C ALA A 241 -5.77 3.87 -5.00
N VAL A 242 -5.89 2.55 -4.80
CA VAL A 242 -5.08 1.56 -5.53
C VAL A 242 -5.40 1.58 -7.02
N THR A 243 -6.69 1.62 -7.39
CA THR A 243 -7.10 1.64 -8.80
C THR A 243 -6.73 2.96 -9.50
N ASP A 244 -6.72 4.08 -8.79
CA ASP A 244 -6.20 5.35 -9.29
C ASP A 244 -4.71 5.28 -9.59
N TRP A 245 -3.93 4.74 -8.66
CA TRP A 245 -2.50 4.56 -8.84
C TRP A 245 -2.19 3.62 -10.02
N LEU A 246 -2.88 2.48 -10.11
CA LEU A 246 -2.72 1.51 -11.20
C LEU A 246 -3.03 2.12 -12.56
N ARG A 247 -4.04 3.00 -12.65
CA ARG A 247 -4.39 3.72 -13.88
C ARG A 247 -3.30 4.71 -14.31
N GLN A 248 -2.71 5.43 -13.36
CA GLN A 248 -1.71 6.47 -13.61
C GLN A 248 -0.30 5.92 -13.83
N ARG A 249 -0.06 4.67 -13.43
CA ARG A 249 1.23 4.00 -13.59
C ARG A 249 1.65 3.98 -15.07
N LYS A 250 2.87 4.44 -15.33
CA LYS A 250 3.48 4.36 -16.67
C LYS A 250 3.66 2.89 -17.09
N PRO A 251 3.29 2.51 -18.31
CA PRO A 251 3.56 1.17 -18.83
C PRO A 251 5.05 0.83 -18.78
N THR A 252 5.37 -0.39 -18.38
CA THR A 252 6.75 -0.91 -18.34
C THR A 252 7.05 -1.87 -19.49
N HIS A 253 6.07 -2.10 -20.38
CA HIS A 253 6.16 -2.98 -21.55
C HIS A 253 6.57 -4.42 -21.21
N ASN A 254 6.08 -4.90 -20.06
CA ASN A 254 6.29 -6.26 -19.57
C ASN A 254 5.02 -6.75 -18.85
N ASP A 255 5.09 -7.95 -18.27
CA ASP A 255 3.94 -8.61 -17.63
C ASP A 255 3.26 -7.80 -16.52
N LEU A 256 3.92 -6.78 -15.96
CA LEU A 256 3.32 -5.89 -14.97
C LEU A 256 2.16 -5.07 -15.54
N ASP A 257 2.15 -4.78 -16.85
CA ASP A 257 1.14 -3.91 -17.47
C ASP A 257 -0.28 -4.51 -17.46
N ARG A 258 -0.41 -5.82 -17.29
CA ARG A 258 -1.72 -6.48 -17.17
C ARG A 258 -2.49 -6.03 -15.92
N SER A 259 -1.83 -5.45 -14.91
CA SER A 259 -2.50 -4.91 -13.73
C SER A 259 -3.54 -3.84 -14.09
N ALA A 260 -3.32 -3.12 -15.21
CA ALA A 260 -4.27 -2.14 -15.72
C ALA A 260 -5.61 -2.76 -16.15
N ALA A 261 -5.64 -4.04 -16.54
CA ALA A 261 -6.86 -4.72 -16.96
C ALA A 261 -7.86 -5.00 -15.82
N VAL A 262 -7.40 -4.94 -14.56
CA VAL A 262 -8.25 -5.12 -13.37
C VAL A 262 -8.97 -3.82 -12.99
N VAL A 263 -8.36 -2.67 -13.28
CA VAL A 263 -8.87 -1.33 -12.95
C VAL A 263 -10.34 -1.11 -13.36
N PRO A 264 -10.77 -1.34 -14.62
CA PRO A 264 -12.16 -1.10 -15.01
C PRO A 264 -13.17 -2.06 -14.35
N LYS A 265 -12.73 -3.18 -13.78
CA LYS A 265 -13.60 -4.13 -13.07
C LYS A 265 -13.80 -3.77 -11.61
N VAL A 266 -12.83 -3.09 -11.00
CA VAL A 266 -12.78 -2.82 -9.55
C VAL A 266 -13.12 -1.37 -9.23
N ALA A 267 -12.63 -0.43 -10.04
CA ALA A 267 -12.72 0.99 -9.74
C ALA A 267 -14.16 1.54 -9.63
N PRO A 268 -15.14 1.14 -10.47
CA PRO A 268 -16.48 1.72 -10.36
C PRO A 268 -17.14 1.49 -8.99
N ASP A 269 -17.14 0.24 -8.50
CA ASP A 269 -17.70 -0.09 -7.18
C ASP A 269 -16.90 0.59 -6.05
N ALA A 270 -15.57 0.61 -6.16
CA ALA A 270 -14.70 1.26 -5.18
C ALA A 270 -14.91 2.77 -5.09
N LEU A 271 -15.06 3.47 -6.22
CA LEU A 271 -15.29 4.92 -6.27
C LEU A 271 -16.62 5.30 -5.61
N VAL A 272 -17.71 4.57 -5.93
CA VAL A 272 -19.02 4.82 -5.33
C VAL A 272 -19.03 4.45 -3.86
N GLY A 273 -18.50 3.28 -3.49
CA GLY A 273 -18.41 2.87 -2.09
C GLY A 273 -17.58 3.84 -1.24
N CYS A 274 -16.50 4.38 -1.81
CA CYS A 274 -15.71 5.40 -1.13
C CYS A 274 -16.49 6.72 -0.99
N GLY A 275 -17.18 7.14 -2.05
CA GLY A 275 -18.09 8.30 -2.00
C GLY A 275 -19.14 8.17 -0.90
N ASP A 276 -19.77 7.00 -0.77
CA ASP A 276 -20.79 6.71 0.25
C ASP A 276 -20.22 6.80 1.69
N ASN A 277 -19.00 6.26 1.90
CA ASN A 277 -18.31 6.34 3.19
C ASN A 277 -17.93 7.79 3.57
N LEU A 278 -17.44 8.55 2.59
CA LEU A 278 -17.07 9.96 2.77
C LEU A 278 -18.30 10.83 3.04
N MET A 279 -19.42 10.59 2.33
CA MET A 279 -20.72 11.24 2.62
C MET A 279 -21.15 11.00 4.07
N SER A 280 -21.03 9.75 4.54
CA SER A 280 -21.41 9.37 5.91
C SER A 280 -20.51 9.99 6.97
N SER A 281 -19.27 10.33 6.61
CA SER A 281 -18.28 10.99 7.47
C SER A 281 -18.30 12.52 7.34
N ASN A 282 -19.26 13.09 6.61
CA ASN A 282 -19.40 14.51 6.29
C ASN A 282 -18.24 15.13 5.48
N ASP A 283 -17.40 14.32 4.83
CA ASP A 283 -16.41 14.80 3.86
C ASP A 283 -17.06 14.90 2.47
N TRP A 284 -18.01 15.83 2.35
CA TRP A 284 -18.85 15.97 1.15
C TRP A 284 -18.04 16.41 -0.08
N GLU A 285 -16.99 17.22 0.10
CA GLU A 285 -16.15 17.67 -1.01
C GLU A 285 -15.38 16.51 -1.64
N THR A 286 -14.75 15.66 -0.82
CA THR A 286 -14.03 14.49 -1.32
C THR A 286 -15.01 13.46 -1.86
N ALA A 287 -16.17 13.25 -1.21
CA ALA A 287 -17.22 12.38 -1.71
C ALA A 287 -17.68 12.78 -3.13
N ARG A 288 -17.97 14.08 -3.34
CA ARG A 288 -18.35 14.61 -4.65
C ARG A 288 -17.30 14.32 -5.70
N LYS A 289 -16.01 14.51 -5.38
CA LYS A 289 -14.90 14.19 -6.30
C LYS A 289 -14.89 12.72 -6.68
N ARG A 290 -15.14 11.79 -5.73
CA ARG A 290 -15.16 10.35 -6.00
C ARG A 290 -16.33 9.93 -6.90
N TYR A 291 -17.53 10.47 -6.67
CA TYR A 291 -18.66 10.21 -7.57
C TYR A 291 -18.42 10.80 -8.97
N GLN A 292 -17.95 12.06 -9.05
CA GLN A 292 -17.65 12.71 -10.33
C GLN A 292 -16.59 11.93 -11.11
N GLN A 293 -15.57 11.41 -10.41
CA GLN A 293 -14.54 10.60 -11.02
C GLN A 293 -15.09 9.35 -11.72
N LEU A 294 -16.12 8.69 -11.15
CA LEU A 294 -16.80 7.59 -11.83
C LEU A 294 -17.47 8.07 -13.12
N LEU A 295 -18.17 9.19 -13.08
CA LEU A 295 -18.88 9.75 -14.23
C LEU A 295 -17.93 10.12 -15.37
N ASP A 296 -16.76 10.67 -15.02
CA ASP A 296 -15.76 11.10 -15.99
C ASP A 296 -15.00 9.92 -16.62
N GLN A 297 -14.65 8.92 -15.81
CA GLN A 297 -13.75 7.83 -16.24
C GLN A 297 -14.50 6.59 -16.74
N TYR A 298 -15.75 6.39 -16.34
CA TYR A 298 -16.57 5.23 -16.68
C TYR A 298 -17.96 5.63 -17.16
N PRO A 299 -18.08 6.48 -18.21
CA PRO A 299 -19.38 6.88 -18.73
C PRO A 299 -20.16 5.65 -19.20
N GLY A 300 -21.41 5.52 -18.73
CA GLY A 300 -22.28 4.40 -19.09
C GLY A 300 -22.14 3.16 -18.21
N ASN A 301 -21.33 3.18 -17.15
CA ASN A 301 -21.36 2.14 -16.13
C ASN A 301 -22.72 2.08 -15.42
N ALA A 302 -23.16 0.90 -14.96
CA ALA A 302 -24.43 0.72 -14.26
C ALA A 302 -24.59 1.61 -13.02
N LEU A 303 -23.49 2.04 -12.39
CA LEU A 303 -23.48 2.92 -11.23
C LEU A 303 -23.54 4.42 -11.56
N THR A 304 -23.57 4.82 -12.82
CA THR A 304 -23.60 6.24 -13.25
C THR A 304 -24.76 7.00 -12.60
N ALA A 305 -25.96 6.44 -12.59
CA ALA A 305 -27.13 7.08 -11.96
C ALA A 305 -26.94 7.29 -10.45
N LYS A 306 -26.37 6.29 -9.76
CA LYS A 306 -26.06 6.40 -8.33
C LYS A 306 -25.00 7.46 -8.06
N ALA A 307 -23.96 7.54 -8.89
CA ALA A 307 -22.94 8.58 -8.77
C ALA A 307 -23.49 9.99 -9.05
N GLN A 308 -24.39 10.16 -10.03
CA GLN A 308 -25.07 11.44 -10.28
C GLN A 308 -25.90 11.91 -9.07
N ASP A 309 -26.66 10.99 -8.46
CA ASP A 309 -27.39 11.24 -7.22
C ASP A 309 -26.42 11.61 -6.08
N GLY A 310 -25.30 10.88 -5.96
CA GLY A 310 -24.24 11.17 -4.99
C GLY A 310 -23.62 12.56 -5.16
N VAL A 311 -23.29 12.98 -6.40
CA VAL A 311 -22.81 14.34 -6.70
C VAL A 311 -23.84 15.40 -6.30
N THR A 312 -25.12 15.14 -6.58
CA THR A 312 -26.22 16.05 -6.26
C THR A 312 -26.35 16.23 -4.74
N LYS A 313 -26.42 15.13 -4.00
CA LYS A 313 -26.51 15.13 -2.52
C LYS A 313 -25.30 15.77 -1.86
N ALA A 314 -24.10 15.45 -2.32
CA ALA A 314 -22.86 16.05 -1.81
C ALA A 314 -22.85 17.57 -2.05
N THR A 315 -23.29 18.03 -3.22
CA THR A 315 -23.40 19.46 -3.55
C THR A 315 -24.40 20.17 -2.63
N GLN A 316 -25.59 19.59 -2.43
CA GLN A 316 -26.61 20.13 -1.54
C GLN A 316 -26.12 20.22 -0.08
N ALA A 317 -25.35 19.24 0.38
CA ALA A 317 -24.76 19.26 1.72
C ALA A 317 -23.72 20.39 1.88
N ILE A 318 -22.86 20.57 0.87
CA ILE A 318 -21.88 21.68 0.82
C ILE A 318 -22.60 23.04 0.83
N GLU A 319 -23.64 23.18 0.00
CA GLU A 319 -24.46 24.40 -0.06
C GLU A 319 -25.10 24.72 1.29
N LEU A 320 -25.75 23.74 1.93
CA LEU A 320 -26.39 23.92 3.23
C LEU A 320 -25.38 24.32 4.32
N ALA A 321 -24.19 23.69 4.32
CA ALA A 321 -23.12 24.05 5.25
C ALA A 321 -22.63 25.49 5.05
N ASN A 322 -22.50 25.93 3.79
CA ASN A 322 -22.13 27.31 3.47
C ASN A 322 -23.21 28.31 3.92
N VAL A 323 -24.48 28.01 3.66
CA VAL A 323 -25.61 28.84 4.13
C VAL A 323 -25.60 28.96 5.65
N ARG A 324 -25.49 27.84 6.38
CA ARG A 324 -25.42 27.84 7.85
C ARG A 324 -24.27 28.70 8.37
N ARG A 325 -23.10 28.63 7.74
CA ARG A 325 -21.94 29.47 8.07
C ARG A 325 -22.24 30.96 7.87
N LEU A 326 -22.85 31.34 6.74
CA LEU A 326 -23.19 32.73 6.43
C LEU A 326 -24.28 33.31 7.34
N LEU A 327 -25.15 32.45 7.88
CA LEU A 327 -26.23 32.84 8.80
C LEU A 327 -25.79 32.90 10.27
N ALA A 328 -24.72 32.21 10.63
CA ALA A 328 -24.19 32.20 12.00
C ALA A 328 -23.39 33.46 12.35
N ASP A 329 -22.78 34.10 11.36
CA ASP A 329 -21.94 35.29 11.54
C ASP A 329 -22.81 36.56 11.52
N THR A 330 -23.19 37.07 12.69
CA THR A 330 -24.00 38.28 12.82
C THR A 330 -23.14 39.48 13.23
N THR A 331 -23.09 40.49 12.35
CA THR A 331 -22.54 41.82 12.66
C THR A 331 -23.67 42.82 12.60
N ASP A 332 -23.81 43.67 13.62
CA ASP A 332 -24.89 44.68 13.73
C ASP A 332 -26.31 44.10 13.61
N GLY A 333 -26.52 42.85 14.06
CA GLY A 333 -27.82 42.17 14.02
C GLY A 333 -28.19 41.56 12.66
N GLN A 334 -27.33 41.66 11.64
CA GLN A 334 -27.53 41.02 10.35
C GLN A 334 -26.47 39.94 10.06
N PRO A 335 -26.87 38.78 9.51
CA PRO A 335 -25.93 37.78 9.07
C PRO A 335 -25.17 38.20 7.80
N ALA A 336 -23.95 37.69 7.61
CA ALA A 336 -23.19 37.86 6.37
C ALA A 336 -23.99 37.49 5.11
N TYR A 337 -24.90 36.50 5.23
CA TYR A 337 -25.84 36.10 4.17
C TYR A 337 -26.61 37.29 3.57
N CYS A 338 -27.00 38.28 4.38
CA CYS A 338 -27.79 39.43 3.90
C CYS A 338 -27.05 40.32 2.89
N SER A 339 -25.72 40.31 2.93
CA SER A 339 -24.85 41.01 1.98
C SER A 339 -24.37 40.12 0.84
N GLN A 340 -24.21 38.82 1.10
CA GLN A 340 -23.70 37.83 0.15
C GLN A 340 -24.59 36.57 0.20
N PRO A 341 -25.78 36.61 -0.41
CA PRO A 341 -26.71 35.49 -0.38
C PRO A 341 -26.11 34.28 -1.12
N ALA A 342 -26.33 33.09 -0.57
CA ALA A 342 -25.88 31.84 -1.15
C ALA A 342 -27.07 30.91 -1.41
N GLN A 343 -27.00 30.13 -2.49
CA GLN A 343 -28.04 29.15 -2.81
C GLN A 343 -27.94 27.90 -1.93
N TYR A 344 -29.09 27.28 -1.68
CA TYR A 344 -29.24 25.90 -1.22
C TYR A 344 -30.28 25.19 -2.09
N SER A 345 -29.82 24.48 -3.12
CA SER A 345 -30.65 23.99 -4.22
C SER A 345 -31.72 22.96 -3.83
N ALA A 346 -31.59 22.33 -2.65
CA ALA A 346 -32.58 21.42 -2.06
C ALA A 346 -33.63 22.11 -1.19
N ALA A 347 -33.56 23.43 -0.98
CA ALA A 347 -34.62 24.18 -0.33
C ALA A 347 -35.94 24.05 -1.13
N PRO A 348 -37.11 24.08 -0.46
CA PRO A 348 -38.38 24.16 -1.16
C PRO A 348 -38.44 25.41 -2.05
N ALA A 349 -39.20 25.32 -3.15
CA ALA A 349 -39.35 26.44 -4.07
C ALA A 349 -40.22 27.54 -3.45
N TYR A 350 -39.88 28.80 -3.74
CA TYR A 350 -40.77 29.92 -3.41
C TYR A 350 -42.05 29.86 -4.23
N GLY A 351 -43.20 30.10 -3.60
CA GLY A 351 -44.50 30.00 -4.27
C GLY A 351 -45.64 30.69 -3.53
N HIS A 352 -46.87 30.44 -4.00
CA HIS A 352 -48.08 30.96 -3.37
C HIS A 352 -48.31 30.34 -1.99
N GLY A 353 -48.84 31.14 -1.08
CA GLY A 353 -49.08 30.72 0.29
C GLY A 353 -47.92 31.04 1.22
N VAL A 354 -47.95 30.45 2.42
CA VAL A 354 -46.93 30.70 3.45
C VAL A 354 -45.60 30.08 3.02
N ASN A 355 -44.56 30.92 2.95
CA ASN A 355 -43.20 30.50 2.71
C ASN A 355 -42.41 30.54 4.04
N PRO A 356 -42.14 29.39 4.69
CA PRO A 356 -41.34 29.34 5.91
C PRO A 356 -40.03 30.13 5.77
N SER A 357 -39.81 31.08 6.67
CA SER A 357 -38.77 32.08 6.52
C SER A 357 -37.81 32.10 7.70
N LEU A 358 -36.54 32.39 7.42
CA LEU A 358 -35.57 32.85 8.41
C LEU A 358 -35.58 34.37 8.40
N ILE A 359 -35.74 35.01 9.55
CA ILE A 359 -35.90 36.47 9.65
C ILE A 359 -34.78 37.04 10.52
N TYR A 360 -34.09 38.06 10.03
CA TYR A 360 -32.97 38.71 10.71
C TYR A 360 -33.12 40.24 10.67
N GLY A 361 -32.62 40.90 11.73
CA GLY A 361 -32.57 42.36 11.84
C GLY A 361 -33.84 43.03 12.41
N THR A 362 -34.91 42.27 12.71
CA THR A 362 -36.13 42.79 13.38
C THR A 362 -36.59 41.95 14.56
N ASP A 363 -35.76 41.69 15.55
CA ASP A 363 -36.16 40.80 16.66
C ASP A 363 -37.44 41.27 17.37
N GLU A 364 -37.69 42.59 17.42
CA GLU A 364 -38.92 43.18 17.96
C GLU A 364 -40.19 42.76 17.18
N TYR A 365 -40.15 42.77 15.84
CA TYR A 365 -41.31 42.43 15.00
C TYR A 365 -41.41 40.95 14.68
N ALA A 366 -40.28 40.24 14.63
CA ALA A 366 -40.24 38.81 14.30
C ALA A 366 -40.98 37.99 15.36
N GLN A 367 -40.92 38.38 16.65
CA GLN A 367 -41.62 37.69 17.73
C GLN A 367 -43.15 37.79 17.65
N GLU A 368 -43.68 38.77 16.91
CA GLU A 368 -45.12 38.97 16.73
C GLU A 368 -45.71 38.16 15.56
N LEU A 369 -44.85 37.58 14.71
CA LEU A 369 -45.27 36.81 13.55
C LEU A 369 -45.72 35.38 13.94
N PRO A 370 -46.66 34.76 13.18
CA PRO A 370 -47.12 33.41 13.47
C PRO A 370 -45.96 32.40 13.42
N GLY A 371 -45.93 31.45 14.37
CA GLY A 371 -44.87 30.43 14.42
C GLY A 371 -44.76 29.59 13.13
N GLY A 372 -45.85 29.38 12.41
CA GLY A 372 -45.83 28.65 11.12
C GLY A 372 -45.17 29.40 9.95
N TRP A 373 -44.84 30.68 10.14
CA TRP A 373 -44.15 31.50 9.14
C TRP A 373 -42.64 31.50 9.33
N GLN A 374 -42.16 31.07 10.49
CA GLN A 374 -40.77 31.14 10.88
C GLN A 374 -40.19 29.74 11.10
N VAL A 375 -38.94 29.57 10.70
CA VAL A 375 -38.15 28.38 10.98
C VAL A 375 -36.78 28.78 11.49
N SER A 376 -36.13 27.90 12.24
CA SER A 376 -34.77 28.13 12.76
C SER A 376 -33.68 27.38 12.00
N ASP A 377 -34.04 26.30 11.28
CA ASP A 377 -33.09 25.54 10.46
C ASP A 377 -33.19 25.98 8.99
N PRO A 378 -32.08 26.41 8.36
CA PRO A 378 -32.03 26.71 6.94
C PRO A 378 -32.48 25.55 6.04
N ALA A 379 -32.38 24.30 6.51
CA ALA A 379 -32.85 23.15 5.75
C ALA A 379 -34.38 23.13 5.54
N GLN A 380 -35.14 23.87 6.36
CA GLN A 380 -36.59 23.95 6.34
C GLN A 380 -37.11 25.28 5.77
N ALA A 381 -36.22 26.22 5.49
CA ALA A 381 -36.56 27.55 5.03
C ALA A 381 -36.75 27.60 3.51
N VAL A 382 -37.64 28.48 3.07
CA VAL A 382 -37.86 28.84 1.66
C VAL A 382 -37.23 30.20 1.36
N VAL A 383 -37.31 31.12 2.32
CA VAL A 383 -36.87 32.51 2.16
C VAL A 383 -35.99 32.92 3.33
N VAL A 384 -34.97 33.74 3.05
CA VAL A 384 -34.23 34.49 4.06
C VAL A 384 -34.61 35.95 3.94
N ILE A 385 -35.13 36.52 5.03
CA ILE A 385 -35.59 37.90 5.14
C ILE A 385 -34.58 38.68 5.97
N CYS A 386 -33.97 39.67 5.33
CA CYS A 386 -33.00 40.58 5.90
C CYS A 386 -33.64 41.95 6.03
N ALA A 387 -33.89 42.38 7.26
CA ALA A 387 -34.51 43.65 7.52
C ALA A 387 -33.50 44.65 8.09
N GLY A 388 -33.56 45.87 7.59
CA GLY A 388 -32.75 46.97 8.11
C GLY A 388 -33.45 47.71 9.24
N THR A 389 -32.80 48.79 9.67
CA THR A 389 -33.32 49.69 10.70
C THR A 389 -34.61 50.37 10.23
N LYS A 390 -35.59 50.48 11.13
CA LYS A 390 -36.85 51.19 10.87
C LYS A 390 -36.62 52.68 10.62
N ASP A 391 -37.49 53.24 9.78
CA ASP A 391 -37.55 54.66 9.41
C ASP A 391 -39.00 55.13 9.30
N TYR A 392 -39.22 56.44 9.19
CA TYR A 392 -40.55 57.02 9.02
C TYR A 392 -41.11 56.70 7.64
N GLY A 393 -42.28 56.06 7.64
CA GLY A 393 -43.03 55.70 6.45
C GLY A 393 -44.06 56.72 6.04
N ASP A 394 -45.13 56.24 5.40
CA ASP A 394 -46.23 57.08 4.95
C ASP A 394 -46.84 57.85 6.15
N PRO A 395 -47.15 59.15 6.00
CA PRO A 395 -47.85 59.90 7.03
C PRO A 395 -49.28 59.35 7.18
N VAL A 396 -49.72 59.18 8.42
CA VAL A 396 -51.06 58.68 8.77
C VAL A 396 -51.95 59.84 9.19
N GLN A 397 -51.53 60.62 10.18
CA GLN A 397 -52.32 61.72 10.74
C GLN A 397 -51.41 62.73 11.43
N THR A 398 -51.78 64.02 11.38
CA THR A 398 -51.12 65.09 12.14
C THR A 398 -52.06 65.60 13.22
N CYS A 399 -51.55 65.73 14.44
CA CYS A 399 -52.33 66.18 15.59
C CYS A 399 -51.56 67.23 16.41
N PRO A 400 -52.25 68.26 16.92
CA PRO A 400 -51.62 69.30 17.72
C PRO A 400 -51.44 68.83 19.17
N TYR A 401 -50.26 69.08 19.74
CA TYR A 401 -49.93 68.82 21.13
C TYR A 401 -49.42 70.08 21.84
N THR A 402 -49.63 70.16 23.14
CA THR A 402 -49.05 71.19 24.01
C THR A 402 -48.24 70.52 25.10
N ALA A 403 -47.12 71.13 25.48
CA ALA A 403 -46.32 70.62 26.59
C ALA A 403 -47.11 70.74 27.91
N GLU A 404 -47.01 69.77 28.80
CA GLU A 404 -47.71 69.80 30.09
C GLU A 404 -47.22 70.94 30.99
N SER A 405 -45.95 71.34 30.84
CA SER A 405 -45.34 72.47 31.55
C SER A 405 -44.26 73.13 30.67
N GLY A 406 -43.69 74.25 31.15
CA GLY A 406 -42.64 74.98 30.41
C GLY A 406 -43.16 76.01 29.41
N VAL A 407 -42.23 76.67 28.70
CA VAL A 407 -42.53 77.79 27.77
C VAL A 407 -43.44 77.37 26.61
N PHE A 408 -43.42 76.10 26.22
CA PHE A 408 -44.21 75.54 25.13
C PHE A 408 -45.61 75.04 25.54
N SER A 409 -46.00 75.21 26.81
CA SER A 409 -47.34 74.80 27.30
C SER A 409 -48.51 75.58 26.69
N THR A 410 -48.23 76.72 26.06
CA THR A 410 -49.25 77.59 25.42
C THR A 410 -49.15 77.61 23.90
N ILE A 411 -48.17 76.91 23.31
CA ILE A 411 -47.92 76.90 21.86
C ILE A 411 -48.19 75.49 21.33
N PRO A 412 -49.30 75.29 20.58
CA PRO A 412 -49.55 74.01 19.94
C PRO A 412 -48.44 73.67 18.95
N THR A 413 -47.93 72.45 19.04
CA THR A 413 -46.97 71.89 18.09
C THR A 413 -47.63 70.75 17.35
N ASP A 414 -47.63 70.83 16.03
CA ASP A 414 -48.16 69.76 15.18
C ASP A 414 -47.17 68.60 15.13
N VAL A 415 -47.64 67.41 15.49
CA VAL A 415 -46.89 66.16 15.43
C VAL A 415 -47.53 65.26 14.37
N THR A 416 -46.76 64.89 13.35
CA THR A 416 -47.18 63.95 12.31
C THR A 416 -46.82 62.53 12.73
N PHE A 417 -47.83 61.65 12.77
CA PHE A 417 -47.65 60.23 13.00
C PHE A 417 -47.46 59.51 11.66
N HIS A 418 -46.38 58.74 11.56
CA HIS A 418 -46.01 57.97 10.38
C HIS A 418 -46.12 56.48 10.65
N LYS A 419 -46.43 55.72 9.61
CA LYS A 419 -46.23 54.27 9.61
C LYS A 419 -44.77 53.95 9.90
N ILE A 420 -44.51 52.77 10.46
CA ILE A 420 -43.14 52.29 10.66
C ILE A 420 -42.71 51.63 9.35
N ALA A 421 -41.75 52.23 8.65
CA ALA A 421 -41.17 51.67 7.44
C ALA A 421 -39.96 50.82 7.78
N VAL A 422 -40.01 49.53 7.49
CA VAL A 422 -38.89 48.60 7.68
C VAL A 422 -38.35 48.19 6.31
N PRO A 423 -37.14 48.59 5.92
CA PRO A 423 -36.54 48.15 4.65
C PRO A 423 -36.27 46.64 4.72
N VAL A 424 -36.82 45.88 3.78
CA VAL A 424 -36.72 44.42 3.74
C VAL A 424 -36.16 43.96 2.40
N LYS A 425 -35.13 43.11 2.48
CA LYS A 425 -34.64 42.30 1.37
C LYS A 425 -34.96 40.84 1.64
N ALA A 426 -35.72 40.21 0.74
CA ALA A 426 -36.03 38.79 0.84
C ALA A 426 -35.36 38.03 -0.31
N TYR A 427 -34.68 36.93 0.02
CA TYR A 427 -33.97 36.09 -0.93
C TYR A 427 -34.57 34.68 -0.94
N GLU A 428 -34.82 34.13 -2.12
CA GLU A 428 -35.19 32.72 -2.27
C GLU A 428 -33.98 31.87 -1.90
N LEU A 429 -34.11 31.03 -0.88
CA LEU A 429 -32.99 30.22 -0.41
C LEU A 429 -32.56 29.20 -1.48
N ARG A 430 -33.50 28.67 -2.25
CA ARG A 430 -33.22 27.68 -3.30
C ARG A 430 -32.22 28.16 -4.35
N THR A 431 -32.34 29.42 -4.75
CA THR A 431 -31.57 30.00 -5.86
C THR A 431 -30.58 31.07 -5.41
N GLY A 432 -30.69 31.54 -4.17
CA GLY A 432 -29.96 32.70 -3.65
C GLY A 432 -30.39 34.03 -4.27
N LYS A 433 -31.47 34.06 -5.06
CA LYS A 433 -31.89 35.26 -5.79
C LYS A 433 -32.79 36.16 -4.94
N LEU A 434 -32.66 37.46 -5.16
CA LEU A 434 -33.53 38.47 -4.56
C LEU A 434 -34.97 38.33 -5.10
N ILE A 435 -35.92 38.17 -4.19
CA ILE A 435 -37.36 38.15 -4.48
C ILE A 435 -37.95 39.56 -4.37
N THR A 436 -37.60 40.28 -3.30
CA THR A 436 -38.13 41.61 -3.03
C THR A 436 -37.08 42.47 -2.32
N ASP A 437 -37.09 43.77 -2.64
CA ASP A 437 -36.34 44.83 -1.97
C ASP A 437 -37.29 46.01 -1.83
N LYS A 438 -37.98 46.09 -0.68
CA LYS A 438 -39.02 47.09 -0.43
C LYS A 438 -39.11 47.42 1.05
N ALA A 439 -39.60 48.61 1.37
CA ALA A 439 -39.99 48.95 2.73
C ALA A 439 -41.38 48.38 3.05
N VAL A 440 -41.46 47.54 4.07
CA VAL A 440 -42.71 47.08 4.66
C VAL A 440 -43.25 48.20 5.55
N GLN A 441 -44.52 48.57 5.36
CA GLN A 441 -45.15 49.68 6.06
C GLN A 441 -46.09 49.13 7.15
N ILE A 442 -45.67 49.22 8.42
CA ILE A 442 -46.45 48.76 9.56
C ILE A 442 -47.36 49.90 10.02
N GLY A 443 -48.67 49.65 9.99
CA GLY A 443 -49.68 50.57 10.50
C GLY A 443 -49.80 50.54 12.02
N GLY A 444 -50.74 51.31 12.55
CA GLY A 444 -51.00 51.35 13.97
C GLY A 444 -51.92 52.51 14.34
N ALA A 445 -52.17 52.65 15.64
CA ALA A 445 -52.92 53.78 16.18
C ALA A 445 -52.08 55.07 16.13
N SER A 446 -52.72 56.18 15.79
CA SER A 446 -52.13 57.54 15.76
C SER A 446 -52.88 58.47 16.71
N CYS A 447 -52.23 59.59 17.06
CA CYS A 447 -52.81 60.66 17.86
C CYS A 447 -53.37 60.24 19.24
N PRO A 448 -52.56 59.62 20.12
CA PRO A 448 -52.98 59.37 21.50
C PRO A 448 -53.23 60.69 22.25
N ASP A 449 -54.04 60.66 23.30
CA ASP A 449 -54.33 61.84 24.14
C ASP A 449 -53.06 62.44 24.77
N THR A 450 -52.08 61.58 25.11
CA THR A 450 -50.79 61.96 25.69
C THR A 450 -49.65 61.31 24.91
N ILE A 451 -48.61 62.10 24.62
CA ILE A 451 -47.35 61.60 24.04
C ILE A 451 -46.22 61.78 25.05
N HIS A 452 -45.30 60.82 25.07
CA HIS A 452 -44.08 60.90 25.87
C HIS A 452 -42.88 60.96 24.91
N TRP A 453 -42.00 61.93 25.13
CA TRP A 453 -40.74 62.04 24.38
C TRP A 453 -39.60 62.39 25.34
N SER A 454 -38.40 61.93 25.02
CA SER A 454 -37.18 62.35 25.70
C SER A 454 -36.47 63.39 24.84
N SER A 455 -35.88 64.39 25.48
CA SER A 455 -35.05 65.38 24.80
C SER A 455 -33.86 65.74 25.69
N ALA A 456 -32.78 66.25 25.10
CA ALA A 456 -31.55 66.59 25.83
C ALA A 456 -31.71 67.84 26.74
N LEU A 457 -32.84 68.56 26.62
CA LEU A 457 -33.17 69.75 27.38
C LEU A 457 -34.62 69.60 27.87
N ASP A 458 -34.86 69.72 29.18
CA ASP A 458 -36.16 69.45 29.83
C ASP A 458 -37.36 70.28 29.29
N ASP A 459 -37.10 71.34 28.50
CA ASP A 459 -38.09 72.26 27.94
C ASP A 459 -38.23 72.19 26.39
N SER A 460 -37.84 71.09 25.74
CA SER A 460 -37.92 71.01 24.26
C SER A 460 -39.36 70.77 23.77
N PRO A 461 -39.80 71.38 22.64
CA PRO A 461 -41.09 71.06 22.03
C PRO A 461 -41.14 69.58 21.62
N PRO A 462 -42.35 68.99 21.50
CA PRO A 462 -42.48 67.62 21.05
C PRO A 462 -41.86 67.43 19.66
N PRO A 463 -41.36 66.22 19.35
CA PRO A 463 -40.81 65.93 18.04
C PRO A 463 -41.88 66.13 16.96
N LYS A 464 -41.47 66.63 15.78
CA LYS A 464 -42.39 66.85 14.65
C LYS A 464 -42.94 65.56 14.07
N ASP A 465 -42.17 64.47 14.19
CA ASP A 465 -42.48 63.19 13.58
C ASP A 465 -42.44 62.09 14.65
N MET A 466 -43.48 61.27 14.72
CA MET A 466 -43.56 60.12 15.62
C MET A 466 -44.05 58.89 14.87
N TYR A 467 -43.67 57.70 15.34
CA TYR A 467 -44.22 56.46 14.83
C TYR A 467 -45.64 56.23 15.36
N VAL A 468 -46.49 55.59 14.56
CA VAL A 468 -47.72 54.97 15.06
C VAL A 468 -47.43 53.89 16.11
N THR A 469 -48.39 53.64 16.98
CA THR A 469 -48.34 52.51 17.92
C THR A 469 -48.89 51.27 17.22
N SER A 470 -48.01 50.36 16.80
CA SER A 470 -48.38 49.12 16.12
C SER A 470 -48.95 48.07 17.07
N SER A 471 -49.80 47.19 16.53
CA SER A 471 -50.27 45.96 17.19
C SER A 471 -49.80 44.71 16.42
N PRO A 472 -49.81 43.50 17.03
CA PRO A 472 -49.41 42.28 16.33
C PRO A 472 -50.15 42.04 15.00
N PRO A 473 -51.48 42.28 14.89
CA PRO A 473 -52.16 42.23 13.59
C PRO A 473 -51.59 43.18 12.53
N ASP A 474 -51.13 44.37 12.91
CA ASP A 474 -50.52 45.33 11.97
C ASP A 474 -49.18 44.80 11.44
N VAL A 475 -48.37 44.20 12.30
CA VAL A 475 -47.08 43.57 11.93
C VAL A 475 -47.33 42.37 11.01
N VAL A 476 -48.26 41.49 11.36
CA VAL A 476 -48.62 40.32 10.53
C VAL A 476 -49.15 40.75 9.16
N ALA A 477 -50.00 41.77 9.09
CA ALA A 477 -50.52 42.29 7.83
C ALA A 477 -49.40 42.85 6.93
N ALA A 478 -48.46 43.58 7.52
CA ALA A 478 -47.38 44.21 6.77
C ALA A 478 -46.38 43.17 6.21
N PHE A 479 -45.88 42.27 7.05
CA PHE A 479 -44.94 41.20 6.65
C PHE A 479 -45.60 40.09 5.81
N GLY A 480 -46.92 39.93 5.91
CA GLY A 480 -47.69 38.99 5.09
C GLY A 480 -47.49 39.22 3.59
N THR A 481 -47.26 40.47 3.16
CA THR A 481 -46.99 40.82 1.76
C THR A 481 -45.65 40.30 1.21
N VAL A 482 -44.81 39.70 2.06
CA VAL A 482 -43.51 39.12 1.71
C VAL A 482 -43.53 37.61 1.92
N ILE A 483 -44.03 37.17 3.09
CA ILE A 483 -44.01 35.77 3.52
C ILE A 483 -45.16 34.95 2.92
N ASN A 484 -46.31 35.58 2.68
CA ASN A 484 -47.53 34.96 2.18
C ASN A 484 -48.15 35.80 1.03
N PRO A 485 -47.42 35.93 -0.10
CA PRO A 485 -47.79 36.80 -1.23
C PRO A 485 -48.96 36.29 -2.08
#